data_AF-A0A6L7CUK9-F1
#
_entry.id   AF-A0A6L7CUK9-F1
#
_cell.length_a   1.000
_cell.length_b   1.000
_cell.length_c   1.000
_cell.angle_alpha   90.00
_cell.angle_beta   90.00
_cell.angle_gamma   90.00
#
_symmetry.space_group_name_H-M   'P 1'
#
loop_
_entity.id
_entity.type
_entity.pdbx_description
1 polymer ?
#
loop_
_entity_poly.entity_id
_entity_poly.type
_entity_poly.pdbx_seq_one_letter_code
_entity_poly.pdbx_strand_id
1 'polypeptide(L)'
;VLLSEIYDDVSLEDAPYFSALYGPSRHAIVVPDLSQVTEHLEGLTDCPEDLYLIEGDPQSFDDSVFSVDELEKAVVVKIADRQWRYSRFPEVPLFGRAARESRIESLHAEREVLSERFATLSFDVQKTQRLHQAFSRFIGSHLAVAFESDPEAEIRQLNSRRVELERALSNHENDNQQQRIQFEQAKEGVTALNRILPRLNLLADDSLADRVDEIRERLDEAQEAARFVQQFGNQLAKLEP
;
A
#
# COMPACT_ATOMS: atom_id res chain seq x y z
N VAL A 1 10.27 -14.93 72.04
CA VAL A 1 10.05 -14.51 70.64
C VAL A 1 9.11 -15.51 70.00
N LEU A 2 8.18 -15.10 69.12
CA LEU A 2 7.31 -16.06 68.43
C LEU A 2 8.13 -16.85 67.41
N LEU A 3 7.87 -18.16 67.31
CA LEU A 3 8.53 -19.00 66.31
C LEU A 3 8.26 -18.50 64.88
N SER A 4 7.08 -17.90 64.65
CA SER A 4 6.72 -17.26 63.38
C SER A 4 7.59 -16.06 63.00
N GLU A 5 8.15 -15.35 63.99
CA GLU A 5 9.04 -14.20 63.78
C GLU A 5 10.48 -14.66 63.52
N ILE A 6 10.90 -15.76 64.14
CA ILE A 6 12.23 -16.36 63.90
C ILE A 6 12.32 -16.90 62.47
N TYR A 7 11.25 -17.53 61.99
CA TYR A 7 11.17 -18.08 60.63
C TYR A 7 10.50 -17.13 59.63
N ASP A 8 10.52 -15.82 59.86
CA ASP A 8 9.84 -14.86 58.99
C ASP A 8 10.53 -14.69 57.62
N ASP A 9 11.84 -14.91 57.58
CA ASP A 9 12.68 -14.80 56.39
C ASP A 9 12.91 -16.13 55.64
N VAL A 10 12.20 -17.20 56.04
CA VAL A 10 12.27 -18.49 55.32
C VAL A 10 11.83 -18.32 53.87
N SER A 11 12.53 -19.02 52.97
CA SER A 11 12.24 -18.98 51.53
C SER A 11 10.78 -19.37 51.24
N LEU A 12 10.22 -18.86 50.13
CA LEU A 12 8.85 -19.20 49.73
C LEU A 12 8.67 -20.69 49.42
N GLU A 13 9.74 -21.38 49.02
CA GLU A 13 9.72 -22.80 48.68
C GLU A 13 9.70 -23.67 49.93
N ASP A 14 10.42 -23.25 50.99
CA ASP A 14 10.57 -24.01 52.21
C ASP A 14 9.51 -23.66 53.27
N ALA A 15 8.92 -22.47 53.21
CA ALA A 15 7.92 -22.00 54.17
C ALA A 15 6.71 -22.95 54.35
N PRO A 16 6.12 -23.55 53.28
CA PRO A 16 5.06 -24.54 53.40
C PRO A 16 5.52 -25.82 54.11
N TYR A 17 6.75 -26.26 53.80
CA TYR A 17 7.34 -27.45 54.42
C TYR A 17 7.53 -27.24 55.92
N PHE A 18 8.23 -26.17 56.33
CA PHE A 18 8.48 -25.89 57.74
C PHE A 18 7.18 -25.64 58.51
N SER A 19 6.21 -24.94 57.92
CA SER A 19 4.90 -24.74 58.56
C SER A 19 4.16 -26.06 58.82
N ALA A 20 4.29 -27.03 57.91
CA ALA A 20 3.74 -28.38 58.09
C ALA A 20 4.56 -29.22 59.07
N LEU A 21 5.89 -29.07 59.04
CA LEU A 21 6.83 -29.78 59.91
C LEU A 21 6.57 -29.49 61.39
N TYR A 22 6.36 -28.23 61.76
CA TYR A 22 6.06 -27.86 63.16
C TYR A 22 4.60 -28.17 63.54
N GLY A 23 3.66 -28.19 62.60
CA GLY A 23 2.27 -28.56 62.91
C GLY A 23 1.64 -27.59 63.90
N PRO A 24 1.01 -28.04 64.99
CA PRO A 24 0.48 -27.14 66.02
C PRO A 24 1.55 -26.26 66.70
N SER A 25 2.79 -26.75 66.84
CA SER A 25 3.86 -25.99 67.49
C SER A 25 4.42 -24.85 66.64
N ARG A 26 3.91 -24.63 65.43
CA ARG A 26 4.29 -23.46 64.60
C ARG A 26 3.95 -22.12 65.26
N HIS A 27 3.02 -22.12 66.23
CA HIS A 27 2.64 -20.95 67.03
C HIS A 27 3.40 -20.88 68.36
N ALA A 28 4.48 -21.66 68.53
CA ALA A 28 5.21 -21.69 69.78
C ALA A 28 5.87 -20.36 70.11
N ILE A 29 6.01 -20.10 71.41
CA ILE A 29 6.85 -19.02 71.93
C ILE A 29 8.19 -19.64 72.31
N VAL A 30 9.26 -19.16 71.67
CA VAL A 30 10.64 -19.52 71.99
C VAL A 30 11.12 -18.67 73.17
N VAL A 31 11.56 -19.33 74.24
CA VAL A 31 12.04 -18.71 75.47
C VAL A 31 13.42 -19.31 75.82
N PRO A 32 14.38 -18.52 76.34
CA PRO A 32 15.71 -19.06 76.67
C PRO A 32 15.73 -20.10 77.79
N ASP A 33 14.79 -20.04 78.74
CA ASP A 33 14.68 -20.95 79.89
C ASP A 33 13.20 -21.11 80.27
N LEU A 34 12.69 -22.35 80.24
CA LEU A 34 11.28 -22.65 80.57
C LEU A 34 10.99 -22.49 82.07
N SER A 35 12.01 -22.59 82.92
CA SER A 35 11.85 -22.48 84.39
C SER A 35 11.28 -21.12 84.77
N GLN A 36 11.69 -20.06 84.07
CA GLN A 36 11.23 -18.68 84.28
C GLN A 36 9.78 -18.46 83.84
N VAL A 37 9.23 -19.32 82.98
CA VAL A 37 7.86 -19.21 82.47
C VAL A 37 6.87 -19.91 83.40
N THR A 38 7.32 -20.88 84.19
CA THR A 38 6.47 -21.71 85.06
C THR A 38 5.62 -20.86 86.02
N GLU A 39 6.20 -19.83 86.63
CA GLU A 39 5.49 -18.91 87.54
C GLU A 39 4.43 -18.05 86.81
N HIS A 40 4.63 -17.78 85.52
CA HIS A 40 3.68 -17.01 84.70
C HIS A 40 2.54 -17.86 84.15
N LEU A 41 2.69 -19.19 84.12
CA LEU A 41 1.62 -20.11 83.73
C LEU A 41 0.58 -20.30 84.84
N GLU A 42 0.98 -20.15 86.10
CA GLU A 42 0.06 -20.21 87.23
C GLU A 42 -0.88 -19.00 87.24
N GLY A 43 -2.15 -19.23 86.88
CA GLY A 43 -3.19 -18.18 86.83
C GLY A 43 -3.38 -17.53 85.47
N LEU A 44 -2.72 -18.04 84.42
CA LEU A 44 -2.97 -17.60 83.05
C LEU A 44 -4.38 -18.06 82.61
N THR A 45 -5.27 -17.10 82.39
CA THR A 45 -6.69 -17.36 82.04
C THR A 45 -7.07 -16.86 80.64
N ASP A 46 -6.28 -15.96 80.06
CA ASP A 46 -6.48 -15.41 78.70
C ASP A 46 -5.40 -15.94 77.76
N CYS A 47 -5.53 -17.20 77.35
CA CYS A 47 -4.62 -17.89 76.44
C CYS A 47 -5.39 -18.89 75.56
N PRO A 48 -4.82 -19.32 74.41
CA PRO A 48 -5.42 -20.39 73.63
C PRO A 48 -5.48 -21.70 74.42
N GLU A 49 -6.38 -22.60 74.01
CA GLU A 49 -6.55 -23.92 74.64
C GLU A 49 -5.24 -24.71 74.70
N ASP A 50 -4.43 -24.62 73.64
CA ASP A 50 -3.09 -25.20 73.56
C ASP A 50 -2.02 -24.11 73.38
N LEU A 51 -1.17 -23.93 74.39
CA LEU A 51 -0.01 -23.04 74.34
C LEU A 51 1.28 -23.85 74.21
N TYR A 52 2.05 -23.61 73.15
CA TYR A 52 3.34 -24.26 72.90
C TYR A 52 4.48 -23.35 73.31
N LEU A 53 5.43 -23.89 74.09
CA LEU A 53 6.63 -23.22 74.55
C LEU A 53 7.83 -24.07 74.13
N ILE A 54 8.86 -23.45 73.56
CA ILE A 54 10.10 -24.14 73.18
C ILE A 54 11.27 -23.44 73.85
N GLU A 55 12.12 -24.21 74.51
CA GLU A 55 13.39 -23.72 75.04
C GLU A 55 14.40 -23.58 73.90
N GLY A 56 14.99 -22.40 73.73
CA GLY A 56 16.00 -22.19 72.70
C GLY A 56 16.46 -20.73 72.60
N ASP A 57 17.60 -20.53 71.95
CA ASP A 57 18.09 -19.19 71.62
C ASP A 57 17.41 -18.69 70.33
N PRO A 58 16.66 -17.57 70.38
CA PRO A 58 16.00 -17.00 69.20
C PRO A 58 16.95 -16.62 68.05
N GLN A 59 18.25 -16.38 68.33
CA GLN A 59 19.22 -16.00 67.30
C GLN A 59 19.87 -17.21 66.62
N SER A 60 19.81 -18.39 67.23
CA SER A 60 20.49 -19.60 66.77
C SER A 60 19.63 -20.85 67.00
N PHE A 61 18.36 -20.77 66.59
CA PHE A 61 17.39 -21.84 66.78
C PHE A 61 17.72 -23.06 65.89
N ASP A 62 17.76 -24.26 66.48
CA ASP A 62 18.13 -25.53 65.81
C ASP A 62 16.89 -26.34 65.41
N ASP A 63 16.85 -26.78 64.15
CA ASP A 63 15.73 -27.50 63.51
C ASP A 63 15.77 -29.03 63.70
N SER A 64 16.83 -29.56 64.32
CA SER A 64 17.25 -30.96 64.14
C SER A 64 16.50 -32.05 64.95
N VAL A 65 15.27 -31.82 65.41
CA VAL A 65 14.64 -32.68 66.45
C VAL A 65 13.57 -33.66 65.93
N PHE A 66 13.08 -33.50 64.70
CA PHE A 66 11.95 -34.31 64.22
C PHE A 66 12.37 -35.56 63.43
N SER A 67 11.77 -36.71 63.76
CA SER A 67 11.80 -37.91 62.91
C SER A 67 10.68 -37.82 61.88
N VAL A 68 11.06 -37.57 60.62
CA VAL A 68 10.16 -37.16 59.54
C VAL A 68 10.29 -38.05 58.33
N ASP A 69 9.14 -38.45 57.78
CA ASP A 69 9.02 -38.99 56.42
C ASP A 69 8.34 -37.94 55.53
N GLU A 70 9.05 -37.51 54.49
CA GLU A 70 8.53 -36.52 53.53
C GLU A 70 7.66 -37.21 52.46
N LEU A 71 6.51 -36.59 52.18
CA LEU A 71 5.57 -37.00 51.14
C LEU A 71 5.38 -35.86 50.14
N GLU A 72 4.72 -36.15 49.02
CA GLU A 72 4.34 -35.12 48.06
C GLU A 72 3.38 -34.10 48.69
N LYS A 73 3.85 -32.86 48.87
CA LYS A 73 3.12 -31.74 49.50
C LYS A 73 2.62 -32.01 50.91
N ALA A 74 3.27 -32.90 51.65
CA ALA A 74 2.93 -33.20 53.02
C ALA A 74 4.10 -33.80 53.79
N VAL A 75 4.01 -33.77 55.10
CA VAL A 75 5.01 -34.32 56.01
C VAL A 75 4.32 -35.26 56.99
N VAL A 76 4.94 -36.41 57.26
CA VAL A 76 4.56 -37.34 58.33
C VAL A 76 5.62 -37.29 59.42
N VAL A 77 5.22 -36.86 60.61
CA VAL A 77 6.09 -36.79 61.79
C VAL A 77 5.72 -37.91 62.75
N LYS A 78 6.69 -38.74 63.14
CA LYS A 78 6.51 -39.71 64.24
C LYS A 78 6.67 -38.98 65.57
N ILE A 79 5.55 -38.71 66.26
CA ILE A 79 5.55 -37.97 67.53
C ILE A 79 5.94 -38.88 68.70
N ALA A 80 5.42 -40.12 68.71
CA ALA A 80 5.69 -41.10 69.76
C ALA A 80 5.60 -42.53 69.20
N ASP A 81 5.92 -43.53 70.03
CA ASP A 81 5.73 -44.93 69.67
C ASP A 81 4.24 -45.24 69.50
N ARG A 82 3.82 -45.35 68.22
CA ARG A 82 2.44 -45.54 67.72
C ARG A 82 1.62 -44.26 67.51
N GLN A 83 2.23 -43.09 67.46
CA GLN A 83 1.52 -41.83 67.12
C GLN A 83 2.22 -41.08 65.99
N TRP A 84 1.50 -40.88 64.89
CA TRP A 84 1.97 -40.17 63.71
C TRP A 84 1.10 -38.94 63.47
N ARG A 85 1.72 -37.84 63.06
CA ARG A 85 1.02 -36.65 62.56
C ARG A 85 1.28 -36.48 61.10
N TYR A 86 0.21 -36.48 60.32
CA TYR A 86 0.23 -36.07 58.93
C TYR A 86 -0.12 -34.59 58.83
N SER A 87 0.69 -33.80 58.13
CA SER A 87 0.46 -32.37 57.93
C SER A 87 0.72 -32.01 56.48
N ARG A 88 -0.31 -31.51 55.81
CA ARG A 88 -0.21 -31.01 54.43
C ARG A 88 0.47 -29.65 54.42
N PHE A 89 1.14 -29.36 53.31
CA PHE A 89 1.69 -28.04 53.07
C PHE A 89 0.54 -27.03 52.96
N PRO A 90 0.50 -26.01 53.84
CA PRO A 90 -0.50 -24.96 53.74
C PRO A 90 -0.24 -24.10 52.50
N GLU A 91 -1.31 -23.68 51.82
CA GLU A 91 -1.21 -22.73 50.71
C GLU A 91 -0.70 -21.36 51.18
N VAL A 92 -1.07 -20.98 52.40
CA VAL A 92 -0.59 -19.78 53.08
C VAL A 92 0.17 -20.21 54.34
N PRO A 93 1.48 -20.47 54.24
CA PRO A 93 2.28 -20.83 55.40
C PRO A 93 2.34 -19.69 56.41
N LEU A 94 2.47 -20.07 57.69
CA LEU A 94 2.67 -19.11 58.77
C LEU A 94 4.07 -18.49 58.70
N PHE A 95 5.06 -19.32 58.39
CA PHE A 95 6.45 -18.91 58.21
C PHE A 95 6.70 -18.27 56.84
N GLY A 96 7.82 -17.56 56.71
CA GLY A 96 8.23 -16.90 55.48
C GLY A 96 7.33 -15.71 55.10
N ARG A 97 6.73 -15.01 56.07
CA ARG A 97 5.78 -13.93 55.78
C ARG A 97 6.52 -12.70 55.27
N ALA A 98 7.63 -12.28 55.89
CA ALA A 98 8.45 -11.17 55.42
C ALA A 98 9.00 -11.43 54.01
N ALA A 99 9.54 -12.61 53.76
CA ALA A 99 10.01 -13.00 52.43
C ALA A 99 8.87 -12.98 51.38
N ARG A 100 7.66 -13.45 51.75
CA ARG A 100 6.49 -13.43 50.87
C ARG A 100 5.99 -12.01 50.59
N GLU A 101 5.89 -11.16 51.60
CA GLU A 101 5.47 -9.76 51.47
C GLU A 101 6.46 -9.00 50.57
N SER A 102 7.77 -9.16 50.80
CA SER A 102 8.81 -8.57 49.94
C SER A 102 8.72 -9.05 48.48
N ARG A 103 8.45 -10.35 48.27
CA ARG A 103 8.26 -10.90 46.93
C ARG A 103 7.00 -10.35 46.25
N ILE A 104 5.90 -10.18 46.98
CA ILE A 104 4.65 -9.59 46.47
C ILE A 104 4.90 -8.14 46.03
N GLU A 105 5.59 -7.34 46.84
CA GLU A 105 5.94 -5.96 46.47
C GLU A 105 6.80 -5.90 45.20
N SER A 106 7.79 -6.79 45.11
CA SER A 106 8.65 -6.91 43.91
C SER A 106 7.84 -7.26 42.66
N LEU A 107 6.90 -8.21 42.78
CA LEU A 107 6.02 -8.61 41.68
C LEU A 107 5.03 -7.52 41.29
N HIS A 108 4.53 -6.74 42.25
CA HIS A 108 3.71 -5.57 41.96
C HIS A 108 4.49 -4.51 41.19
N ALA A 109 5.73 -4.21 41.59
CA ALA A 109 6.58 -3.27 40.86
C ALA A 109 6.84 -3.75 39.41
N GLU A 110 7.15 -5.04 39.22
CA GLU A 110 7.33 -5.62 37.89
C GLU A 110 6.04 -5.54 37.05
N ARG A 111 4.89 -5.82 37.67
CA ARG A 111 3.58 -5.75 37.02
C ARG A 111 3.24 -4.35 36.53
N GLU A 112 3.56 -3.31 37.28
CA GLU A 112 3.34 -1.92 36.84
C GLU A 112 4.24 -1.55 35.65
N VAL A 113 5.53 -1.94 35.68
CA VAL A 113 6.44 -1.74 34.53
C VAL A 113 5.95 -2.47 33.28
N LEU A 114 5.48 -3.71 33.43
CA LEU A 114 4.92 -4.50 32.34
C LEU A 114 3.63 -3.87 31.79
N SER A 115 2.78 -3.34 32.67
CA SER A 115 1.55 -2.63 32.29
C SER A 115 1.83 -1.41 31.44
N GLU A 116 2.81 -0.58 31.83
CA GLU A 116 3.22 0.60 31.07
C GLU A 116 3.80 0.22 29.70
N ARG A 117 4.69 -0.78 29.66
CA ARG A 117 5.25 -1.29 28.40
C ARG A 117 4.18 -1.90 27.49
N PHE A 118 3.19 -2.58 28.07
CA PHE A 118 2.07 -3.13 27.31
C PHE A 118 1.20 -2.04 26.70
N ALA A 119 0.95 -0.94 27.42
CA ALA A 119 0.18 0.19 26.92
C ALA A 119 0.85 0.85 25.70
N THR A 120 2.17 1.09 25.78
CA THR A 120 2.94 1.68 24.67
C THR A 120 2.95 0.77 23.44
N LEU A 121 3.25 -0.52 23.62
CA LEU A 121 3.23 -1.49 22.53
C LEU A 121 1.84 -1.63 21.90
N SER A 122 0.78 -1.65 22.70
CA SER A 122 -0.59 -1.72 22.21
C SER A 122 -0.94 -0.53 21.31
N PHE A 123 -0.49 0.68 21.69
CA PHE A 123 -0.69 1.87 20.88
C PHE A 123 0.10 1.81 19.56
N ASP A 124 1.33 1.31 19.57
CA ASP A 124 2.14 1.17 18.37
C ASP A 124 1.61 0.09 17.41
N VAL A 125 1.02 -0.99 17.94
CA VAL A 125 0.29 -1.97 17.13
C VAL A 125 -0.91 -1.30 16.45
N GLN A 126 -1.68 -0.48 17.16
CA GLN A 126 -2.80 0.24 16.55
C GLN A 126 -2.34 1.21 15.45
N LYS A 127 -1.24 1.95 15.65
CA LYS A 127 -0.65 2.80 14.59
C LYS A 127 -0.26 1.98 13.37
N THR A 128 0.43 0.86 13.58
CA THR A 128 0.89 -0.03 12.52
C THR A 128 -0.28 -0.58 11.72
N GLN A 129 -1.35 -1.00 12.40
CA GLN A 129 -2.57 -1.49 11.74
C GLN A 129 -3.25 -0.41 10.90
N ARG A 130 -3.32 0.84 11.38
CA ARG A 130 -3.87 1.96 10.60
C ARG A 130 -3.05 2.24 9.34
N LEU A 131 -1.73 2.24 9.46
CA LEU A 131 -0.84 2.38 8.30
C LEU A 131 -1.02 1.22 7.34
N HIS A 132 -1.05 -0.02 7.84
CA HIS A 132 -1.27 -1.20 7.01
C HIS A 132 -2.57 -1.08 6.19
N GLN A 133 -3.69 -0.71 6.83
CA GLN A 133 -4.97 -0.50 6.13
C GLN A 133 -4.90 0.64 5.11
N ALA A 134 -4.19 1.73 5.42
CA ALA A 134 -3.99 2.83 4.47
C ALA A 134 -3.22 2.37 3.22
N PHE A 135 -2.15 1.60 3.42
CA PHE A 135 -1.36 1.01 2.33
C PHE A 135 -2.20 0.00 1.54
N SER A 136 -2.95 -0.88 2.18
CA SER A 136 -3.82 -1.84 1.48
C SER A 136 -4.85 -1.14 0.59
N ARG A 137 -5.46 -0.04 1.06
CA ARG A 137 -6.39 0.75 0.22
C ARG A 137 -5.70 1.39 -0.98
N PHE A 138 -4.51 1.95 -0.77
CA PHE A 138 -3.71 2.52 -1.85
C PHE A 138 -3.31 1.44 -2.88
N ILE A 139 -2.84 0.29 -2.41
CA ILE A 139 -2.47 -0.84 -3.26
C ILE A 139 -3.66 -1.34 -4.08
N GLY A 140 -4.82 -1.50 -3.44
CA GLY A 140 -6.02 -2.03 -4.10
C GLY A 140 -6.65 -1.06 -5.12
N SER A 141 -6.52 0.25 -4.93
CA SER A 141 -7.27 1.24 -5.73
C SER A 141 -6.41 2.10 -6.64
N HIS A 142 -5.15 2.37 -6.27
CA HIS A 142 -4.36 3.45 -6.87
C HIS A 142 -2.98 3.01 -7.34
N LEU A 143 -2.40 1.92 -6.82
CA LEU A 143 -1.03 1.51 -7.14
C LEU A 143 -0.78 1.32 -8.63
N ALA A 144 -1.76 0.80 -9.38
CA ALA A 144 -1.62 0.56 -10.81
C ALA A 144 -1.43 1.86 -11.62
N VAL A 145 -2.06 2.96 -11.19
CA VAL A 145 -2.11 4.23 -11.96
C VAL A 145 -1.20 5.31 -11.36
N ALA A 146 -0.91 5.25 -10.05
CA ALA A 146 -0.23 6.32 -9.33
C ALA A 146 1.19 6.65 -9.84
N PHE A 147 1.83 5.70 -10.55
CA PHE A 147 3.19 5.85 -11.07
C PHE A 147 3.24 5.89 -12.61
N GLU A 148 2.09 5.94 -13.29
CA GLU A 148 2.07 6.16 -14.74
C GLU A 148 2.42 7.62 -15.07
N SER A 149 2.79 7.84 -16.33
CA SER A 149 3.07 9.20 -16.81
C SER A 149 1.80 10.04 -16.79
N ASP A 150 1.95 11.36 -16.57
CA ASP A 150 0.82 12.28 -16.57
C ASP A 150 0.07 12.23 -17.92
N PRO A 151 -1.19 11.74 -17.96
CA PRO A 151 -1.95 11.64 -19.20
C PRO A 151 -2.20 13.00 -19.84
N GLU A 152 -2.30 14.09 -19.05
CA GLU A 152 -2.51 15.44 -19.58
C GLU A 152 -1.28 15.99 -20.30
N ALA A 153 -0.08 15.51 -19.97
CA ALA A 153 1.12 15.84 -20.71
C ALA A 153 1.12 15.17 -22.10
N GLU A 154 0.78 13.88 -22.16
CA GLU A 154 0.70 13.13 -23.42
C GLU A 154 -0.43 13.65 -24.32
N ILE A 155 -1.61 13.93 -23.77
CA ILE A 155 -2.74 14.51 -24.51
C ILE A 155 -2.37 15.85 -25.14
N ARG A 156 -1.63 16.72 -24.44
CA ARG A 156 -1.17 18.00 -25.00
C ARG A 156 -0.22 17.80 -26.19
N GLN A 157 0.69 16.83 -26.10
CA GLN A 157 1.61 16.50 -27.19
C GLN A 157 0.87 15.91 -28.39
N LEU A 158 -0.10 15.01 -28.16
CA LEU A 158 -0.90 14.43 -29.23
C LEU A 158 -1.79 15.47 -29.90
N ASN A 159 -2.37 16.40 -29.13
CA ASN A 159 -3.18 17.48 -29.68
C ASN A 159 -2.36 18.47 -30.51
N SER A 160 -1.14 18.83 -30.08
CA SER A 160 -0.28 19.69 -30.90
C SER A 160 0.11 19.00 -32.20
N ARG A 161 0.44 17.71 -32.15
CA ARG A 161 0.74 16.91 -33.34
C ARG A 161 -0.47 16.78 -34.26
N ARG A 162 -1.68 16.60 -33.72
CA ARG A 162 -2.93 16.57 -34.48
C ARG A 162 -3.14 17.87 -35.25
N VAL A 163 -3.00 19.02 -34.59
CA VAL A 163 -3.17 20.34 -35.22
C VAL A 163 -2.13 20.56 -36.33
N GLU A 164 -0.89 20.12 -36.13
CA GLU A 164 0.16 20.18 -37.15
C GLU A 164 -0.21 19.35 -38.38
N LEU A 165 -0.67 18.11 -38.19
CA LEU A 165 -1.11 17.23 -39.27
C LEU A 165 -2.33 17.80 -40.01
N GLU A 166 -3.29 18.37 -39.29
CA GLU A 166 -4.48 18.99 -39.86
C GLU A 166 -4.13 20.20 -40.74
N ARG A 167 -3.15 21.02 -40.31
CA ARG A 167 -2.62 22.11 -41.13
C ARG A 167 -1.90 21.60 -42.38
N ALA A 168 -1.06 20.57 -42.23
CA ALA A 168 -0.36 19.97 -43.38
C ALA A 168 -1.33 19.37 -44.40
N LEU A 169 -2.39 18.71 -43.93
CA LEU A 169 -3.44 18.17 -44.79
C LEU A 169 -4.17 19.27 -45.54
N SER A 170 -4.58 20.34 -44.85
CA SER A 170 -5.25 21.49 -45.49
C SER A 170 -4.36 22.15 -46.56
N ASN A 171 -3.07 22.31 -46.29
CA ASN A 171 -2.12 22.81 -47.30
C ASN A 171 -2.05 21.87 -48.52
N HIS A 172 -1.92 20.56 -48.29
CA HIS A 172 -1.91 19.58 -49.38
C HIS A 172 -3.20 19.57 -50.20
N GLU A 173 -4.37 19.72 -49.56
CA GLU A 173 -5.65 19.83 -50.24
C GLU A 173 -5.73 21.08 -51.11
N ASN A 174 -5.26 22.23 -50.60
CA ASN A 174 -5.18 23.48 -51.34
C ASN A 174 -4.25 23.36 -52.55
N ASP A 175 -3.05 22.79 -52.37
CA ASP A 175 -2.09 22.56 -53.45
C ASP A 175 -2.67 21.63 -54.53
N ASN A 176 -3.36 20.56 -54.13
CA ASN A 176 -4.01 19.64 -55.05
C ASN A 176 -5.13 20.32 -55.84
N GLN A 177 -5.95 21.16 -55.20
CA GLN A 177 -6.96 21.96 -55.90
C GLN A 177 -6.34 22.91 -56.93
N GLN A 178 -5.25 23.60 -56.57
CA GLN A 178 -4.53 24.48 -57.50
C GLN A 178 -3.96 23.69 -58.69
N GLN A 179 -3.32 22.54 -58.44
CA GLN A 179 -2.79 21.67 -59.49
C GLN A 179 -3.88 21.15 -60.42
N ARG A 180 -5.06 20.80 -59.90
CA ARG A 180 -6.21 20.42 -60.72
C ARG A 180 -6.64 21.54 -61.66
N ILE A 181 -6.75 22.77 -61.15
CA ILE A 181 -7.12 23.94 -61.96
C ILE A 181 -6.07 24.19 -63.05
N GLN A 182 -4.78 24.15 -62.70
CA GLN A 182 -3.69 24.31 -63.67
C GLN A 182 -3.71 23.20 -64.74
N PHE A 183 -3.98 21.96 -64.33
CA PHE A 183 -4.12 20.84 -65.25
C PHE A 183 -5.28 21.04 -66.22
N GLU A 184 -6.44 21.50 -65.75
CA GLU A 184 -7.59 21.81 -66.60
C GLU A 184 -7.27 22.95 -67.59
N GLN A 185 -6.65 24.04 -67.13
CA GLN A 185 -6.22 25.14 -68.00
C GLN A 185 -5.19 24.68 -69.06
N ALA A 186 -4.21 23.87 -68.67
CA ALA A 186 -3.23 23.32 -69.60
C ALA A 186 -3.90 22.40 -70.63
N LYS A 187 -4.86 21.58 -70.20
CA LYS A 187 -5.64 20.72 -71.08
C LYS A 187 -6.46 21.54 -72.09
N GLU A 188 -7.11 22.62 -71.65
CA GLU A 188 -7.80 23.56 -72.54
C GLU A 188 -6.84 24.21 -73.53
N GLY A 189 -5.67 24.67 -73.08
CA GLY A 189 -4.61 25.25 -73.91
C GLY A 189 -4.12 24.27 -74.98
N VAL A 190 -3.85 23.01 -74.62
CA VAL A 190 -3.50 21.94 -75.56
C VAL A 190 -4.63 21.70 -76.57
N THR A 191 -5.89 21.74 -76.13
CA THR A 191 -7.05 21.57 -77.01
C THR A 191 -7.16 22.72 -78.01
N ALA A 192 -6.91 23.96 -77.58
CA ALA A 192 -6.87 25.13 -78.45
C ALA A 192 -5.73 25.06 -79.46
N LEU A 193 -4.52 24.69 -79.02
CA LEU A 193 -3.36 24.48 -79.90
C LEU A 193 -3.66 23.41 -80.95
N ASN A 194 -4.24 22.27 -80.57
CA ASN A 194 -4.64 21.21 -81.50
C ASN A 194 -5.66 21.67 -82.54
N ARG A 195 -6.51 22.67 -82.24
CA ARG A 195 -7.42 23.28 -83.23
C ARG A 195 -6.72 24.21 -84.21
N ILE A 196 -5.66 24.90 -83.77
CA ILE A 196 -4.93 25.88 -84.58
C ILE A 196 -3.85 25.17 -85.44
N LEU A 197 -3.30 24.06 -84.96
CA LEU A 197 -2.23 23.30 -85.61
C LEU A 197 -2.47 23.02 -87.12
N PRO A 198 -3.67 22.59 -87.57
CA PRO A 198 -3.92 22.32 -88.98
C PRO A 198 -3.94 23.59 -89.85
N ARG A 199 -4.15 24.77 -89.25
CA ARG A 199 -4.20 26.07 -89.92
C ARG A 199 -2.90 26.83 -89.84
N LEU A 200 -1.89 26.26 -89.18
CA LEU A 200 -0.63 26.94 -88.90
C LEU A 200 0.13 27.29 -90.18
N ASN A 201 0.09 26.40 -91.18
CA ASN A 201 0.68 26.66 -92.50
C ASN A 201 0.01 27.83 -93.25
N LEU A 202 -1.29 28.07 -93.02
CA LEU A 202 -2.01 29.19 -93.61
C LEU A 202 -1.77 30.49 -92.85
N LEU A 203 -1.59 30.41 -91.53
CA LEU A 203 -1.29 31.56 -90.67
C LEU A 203 0.16 32.04 -90.81
N ALA A 204 1.08 31.15 -91.21
CA ALA A 204 2.49 31.46 -91.41
C ALA A 204 2.84 31.78 -92.88
N ASP A 205 1.87 31.78 -93.79
CA ASP A 205 2.08 32.17 -95.19
C ASP A 205 1.83 33.68 -95.35
N ASP A 206 2.92 34.45 -95.34
CA ASP A 206 2.87 35.91 -95.52
C ASP A 206 2.39 36.33 -96.91
N SER A 207 2.40 35.42 -97.90
CA SER A 207 1.91 35.68 -99.27
C SER A 207 0.42 35.37 -99.46
N LEU A 208 -0.26 34.88 -98.42
CA LEU A 208 -1.64 34.43 -98.52
C LEU A 208 -2.60 35.58 -98.86
N ALA A 209 -2.36 36.77 -98.32
CA ALA A 209 -3.16 37.97 -98.61
C ALA A 209 -3.05 38.34 -100.09
N ASP A 210 -1.82 38.42 -100.61
CA ASP A 210 -1.56 38.75 -102.01
C ASP A 210 -2.21 37.73 -102.97
N ARG A 211 -2.15 36.44 -102.64
CA ARG A 211 -2.77 35.37 -103.46
C ARG A 211 -4.29 35.43 -103.42
N VAL A 212 -4.88 35.83 -102.29
CA VAL A 212 -6.35 36.02 -102.20
C VAL A 212 -6.79 37.20 -103.06
N ASP A 213 -6.04 38.30 -103.06
CA ASP A 213 -6.35 39.46 -103.89
C ASP A 213 -6.17 39.15 -105.38
N GLU A 214 -5.13 38.41 -105.78
CA GLU A 214 -4.96 37.95 -107.17
C GLU A 214 -6.14 37.05 -107.63
N ILE A 215 -6.61 36.14 -106.76
CA ILE A 215 -7.76 35.27 -107.09
C ILE A 215 -9.06 36.08 -107.18
N ARG A 216 -9.23 37.12 -106.36
CA ARG A 216 -10.40 38.01 -106.43
C ARG A 216 -10.43 38.80 -107.73
N GLU A 217 -9.29 39.33 -108.16
CA GLU A 217 -9.20 40.01 -109.46
C GLU A 217 -9.57 39.06 -110.60
N ARG A 218 -9.03 37.83 -110.61
CA ARG A 218 -9.40 36.82 -111.62
C ARG A 218 -10.87 36.43 -111.57
N LEU A 219 -11.49 36.42 -110.38
CA LEU A 219 -12.91 36.15 -110.21
C LEU A 219 -13.75 37.27 -110.82
N ASP A 220 -13.38 38.54 -110.58
CA ASP A 220 -14.05 39.70 -111.15
C ASP A 220 -13.93 39.70 -112.68
N GLU A 221 -12.74 39.41 -113.23
CA GLU A 221 -12.55 39.23 -114.68
C GLU A 221 -13.46 38.13 -115.24
N ALA A 222 -13.55 36.99 -114.57
CA ALA A 222 -14.41 35.88 -115.01
C ALA A 222 -15.90 36.25 -114.93
N GLN A 223 -16.31 37.04 -113.93
CA GLN A 223 -17.67 37.55 -113.81
C GLN A 223 -18.00 38.58 -114.88
N GLU A 224 -17.07 39.45 -115.24
CA GLU A 224 -17.22 40.38 -116.36
C GLU A 224 -17.32 39.63 -117.69
N ALA A 225 -16.48 38.62 -117.91
CA ALA A 225 -16.58 37.75 -119.08
C ALA A 225 -17.93 37.01 -119.13
N ALA A 226 -18.43 36.51 -117.99
CA ALA A 226 -19.75 35.87 -117.91
C ALA A 226 -20.89 36.85 -118.20
N ARG A 227 -20.81 38.10 -117.71
CA ARG A 227 -21.77 39.17 -118.03
C ARG A 227 -21.71 39.56 -119.50
N PHE A 228 -20.51 39.60 -120.09
CA PHE A 228 -20.31 39.86 -121.51
C PHE A 228 -20.93 38.76 -122.37
N VAL A 229 -20.74 37.49 -122.03
CA VAL A 229 -21.39 36.34 -122.67
C VAL A 229 -22.91 36.38 -122.48
N GLN A 230 -23.43 36.80 -121.33
CA GLN A 230 -24.88 36.99 -121.15
C GLN A 230 -25.46 38.13 -122.00
N GLN A 231 -24.75 39.26 -122.13
CA GLN A 231 -25.23 40.42 -122.89
C GLN A 231 -25.11 40.23 -124.41
N PHE A 232 -24.00 39.66 -124.89
CA PHE A 232 -23.70 39.56 -126.31
C PHE A 232 -23.79 38.14 -126.86
N GLY A 233 -23.91 37.11 -126.02
CA GLY A 233 -23.94 35.70 -126.43
C GLY A 233 -25.11 35.36 -127.35
N ASN A 234 -26.29 35.95 -127.14
CA ASN A 234 -27.45 35.75 -128.03
C ASN A 234 -27.27 36.40 -129.41
N GLN A 235 -26.39 37.39 -129.53
CA GLN A 235 -26.07 38.04 -130.81
C GLN A 235 -24.94 37.29 -131.53
N LEU A 236 -23.95 36.79 -130.77
CA LEU A 236 -22.88 35.92 -131.26
C LEU A 236 -23.40 34.57 -131.75
N ALA A 237 -24.35 33.95 -131.04
CA ALA A 237 -24.97 32.68 -131.43
C ALA A 237 -25.84 32.77 -132.70
N LYS A 238 -26.19 33.97 -133.17
CA LYS A 238 -26.87 34.19 -134.47
C LYS A 238 -25.89 34.40 -135.64
N LEU A 239 -24.60 34.56 -135.34
CA LEU A 239 -23.50 34.72 -136.31
C LEU A 239 -22.68 33.43 -136.46
N GLU A 240 -22.93 32.42 -135.64
CA GLU A 240 -22.40 31.07 -135.85
C GLU A 240 -23.33 30.29 -136.81
N PRO A 241 -22.81 29.74 -137.92
CA PRO A 241 -23.58 29.07 -138.98
C PRO A 241 -24.17 27.71 -138.57
#